data_AF-A0A2V9IAV8-F1
#
_entry.id   AF-A0A2V9IAV8-F1
#
_cell.length_a   1.000
_cell.length_b   1.000
_cell.length_c   1.000
_cell.angle_alpha   90.00
_cell.angle_beta   90.00
_cell.angle_gamma   90.00
#
_symmetry.space_group_name_H-M   'P 1'
#
loop_
_entity.id
_entity.type
_entity.pdbx_description
1 polymer ?
#
loop_
_entity_poly.entity_id
_entity_poly.type
_entity_poly.pdbx_seq_one_letter_code
_entity_poly.pdbx_strand_id
1 'polypeptide(L)' 'TVFGNNGIRASHPERTGYRPLLEEIVKFFKTGVPPVSPAETLEIFAFMQAAELSKTRNSQEIPFSEVIHSNDK' A
#
# COMPACT_ATOMS: atom_id res chain seq x y z
N THR A 1 10.97 -7.83 -11.99
CA THR A 1 11.86 -6.94 -12.78
C THR A 1 11.42 -5.51 -12.57
N VAL A 2 12.34 -4.62 -12.22
CA VAL A 2 12.08 -3.19 -12.00
C VAL A 2 12.68 -2.41 -13.15
N PHE A 3 11.88 -1.56 -13.79
CA PHE A 3 12.29 -0.70 -14.90
C PHE A 3 12.46 0.73 -14.38
N GLY A 4 13.65 1.30 -14.55
CA GLY A 4 13.92 2.69 -14.19
C GLY A 4 14.72 3.40 -15.27
N ASN A 5 14.79 4.73 -15.18
CA ASN A 5 15.49 5.56 -16.17
C ASN A 5 16.98 5.18 -16.34
N ASN A 6 17.60 4.64 -15.29
CA ASN A 6 19.02 4.27 -15.26
C ASN A 6 19.28 2.78 -15.61
N GLY A 7 18.27 2.06 -16.13
CA GLY A 7 18.38 0.67 -16.57
C GLY A 7 17.38 -0.29 -15.91
N ILE A 8 17.44 -1.54 -16.37
CA ILE A 8 16.55 -2.63 -15.93
C ILE A 8 17.27 -3.46 -14.87
N ARG A 9 16.63 -3.67 -13.71
CA ARG A 9 17.17 -4.53 -12.65
C ARG A 9 16.22 -5.69 -12.36
N ALA A 10 16.78 -6.86 -12.08
CA ALA A 10 16.01 -7.92 -11.45
C ALA A 10 15.52 -7.40 -10.10
N SER A 11 14.24 -7.66 -9.78
CA SER A 11 13.74 -7.46 -8.41
C SER A 11 14.57 -8.37 -7.52
N HIS A 12 15.25 -7.79 -6.51
CA HIS A 12 16.14 -8.52 -5.62
C HIS A 12 15.40 -9.74 -5.03
N PRO A 13 16.04 -10.91 -4.93
CA PRO A 13 15.51 -12.01 -4.14
C PRO A 13 15.77 -11.71 -2.66
N GLU A 14 15.08 -10.72 -2.07
CA GLU A 14 15.39 -10.29 -0.70
C GLU A 14 14.20 -10.40 0.24
N ARG A 15 14.50 -11.03 1.37
CA ARG A 15 13.63 -11.37 2.51
C ARG A 15 12.59 -12.45 2.22
N THR A 16 13.06 -13.67 1.97
CA THR A 16 12.20 -14.86 1.99
C THR A 16 11.68 -15.10 3.41
N GLY A 17 10.37 -14.94 3.62
CA GLY A 17 9.68 -15.28 4.86
C GLY A 17 9.23 -14.10 5.72
N TYR A 18 8.51 -14.41 6.80
CA TYR A 18 7.80 -13.40 7.62
C TYR A 18 8.65 -12.74 8.70
N ARG A 19 9.90 -13.17 8.90
CA ARG A 19 10.78 -12.62 9.93
C ARG A 19 10.82 -11.08 9.98
N PRO A 20 11.07 -10.35 8.87
CA PRO A 20 11.09 -8.88 8.90
C PRO A 20 9.75 -8.25 9.28
N LEU A 21 8.63 -8.89 8.92
CA LEU A 21 7.30 -8.44 9.32
C LEU A 21 7.10 -8.58 10.83
N LEU A 22 7.47 -9.75 11.38
CA LEU A 22 7.37 -10.02 12.81
C LEU A 22 8.23 -9.05 13.65
N GLU A 23 9.41 -8.67 13.15
CA GLU A 23 10.28 -7.69 13.80
C GLU A 23 9.58 -6.33 13.96
N GLU A 24 8.93 -5.82 12.91
CA GLU A 24 8.18 -4.55 12.99
C GLU A 24 6.91 -4.66 13.85
N ILE A 25 6.21 -5.80 13.82
CA ILE A 25 5.05 -6.05 14.69
C ILE A 25 5.46 -5.97 16.16
N VAL A 26 6.53 -6.68 16.55
CA VAL A 26 7.02 -6.66 17.94
C VAL A 26 7.47 -5.26 18.36
N LYS A 27 8.13 -4.52 17.46
CA LYS A 27 8.54 -3.14 17.71
C LYS A 27 7.34 -2.22 17.97
N PHE A 28 6.30 -2.30 17.14
CA PHE A 28 5.06 -1.55 17.33
C PHE A 28 4.43 -1.82 18.69
N PHE A 29 4.30 -3.09 19.10
CA PHE A 29 3.73 -3.41 20.41
C PHE A 29 4.58 -2.93 21.60
N LYS A 30 5.90 -2.82 21.42
CA LYS A 30 6.81 -2.31 22.48
C LYS A 30 6.82 -0.79 22.58
N THR A 31 6.75 -0.08 21.45
CA THR A 31 6.95 1.38 21.40
C THR A 31 5.66 2.17 21.19
N GLY A 32 4.60 1.54 20.68
CA GLY A 32 3.39 2.19 20.21
C GLY A 32 3.57 3.00 18.91
N VAL A 33 4.77 3.02 18.33
CA VAL A 33 5.07 3.79 17.11
C VAL A 33 4.83 2.92 15.88
N PRO A 34 3.88 3.27 14.99
CA PRO A 34 3.60 2.47 13.81
C PRO A 34 4.79 2.48 12.83
N PRO A 35 5.02 1.38 12.08
CA PRO A 35 6.15 1.28 11.15
C PRO A 35 5.97 2.13 9.89
N VAL A 36 4.74 2.53 9.58
CA VAL A 36 4.37 3.44 8.49
C VAL A 36 3.44 4.52 9.04
N SER A 37 3.36 5.66 8.35
CA SER A 37 2.48 6.74 8.80
C SER A 37 0.99 6.37 8.61
N PRO A 38 0.07 6.93 9.41
CA PRO A 38 -1.36 6.77 9.18
C PRO A 38 -1.81 7.28 7.79
N ALA A 39 -1.20 8.36 7.30
CA ALA A 39 -1.52 8.93 5.99
C ALA A 39 -1.17 7.95 4.85
N GLU A 40 0.03 7.39 4.86
CA GLU A 40 0.47 6.37 3.90
C GLU A 40 -0.43 5.12 3.97
N THR A 41 -0.81 4.71 5.18
CA THR A 41 -1.74 3.59 5.39
C THR A 41 -3.08 3.87 4.71
N LEU A 42 -3.65 5.06 4.92
CA LEU A 42 -4.91 5.47 4.31
C LEU A 42 -4.83 5.57 2.78
N GLU A 43 -3.71 6.06 2.23
CA GLU A 43 -3.48 6.10 0.79
C GLU A 43 -3.46 4.70 0.17
N ILE A 44 -2.85 3.72 0.84
CA ILE A 44 -2.85 2.32 0.40
C ILE A 44 -4.29 1.77 0.39
N PHE A 45 -5.08 2.03 1.45
CA PHE A 45 -6.50 1.61 1.49
C PHE A 45 -7.34 2.31 0.42
N ALA A 46 -7.14 3.60 0.20
CA ALA A 46 -7.82 4.36 -0.85
C ALA A 46 -7.51 3.78 -2.23
N PHE A 47 -6.26 3.43 -2.51
CA PHE A 47 -5.89 2.77 -3.76
C PHE A 47 -6.55 1.39 -3.92
N MET A 48 -6.55 0.56 -2.87
CA MET A 48 -7.22 -0.74 -2.90
C MET A 48 -8.73 -0.60 -3.15
N GLN A 49 -9.37 0.40 -2.54
CA GLN A 49 -10.80 0.68 -2.73
C GLN A 49 -11.08 1.23 -4.14
N ALA A 50 -10.24 2.12 -4.66
CA ALA A 50 -10.32 2.62 -6.04
C ALA A 50 -10.23 1.46 -7.05
N ALA A 51 -9.30 0.53 -6.83
CA ALA A 51 -9.14 -0.65 -7.68
C ALA A 51 -10.36 -1.57 -7.64
N GLU A 52 -10.98 -1.75 -6.47
CA GLU A 52 -12.21 -2.55 -6.36
C GLU A 52 -13.38 -1.87 -7.07
N LEU A 53 -13.57 -0.56 -6.88
CA LEU A 53 -14.58 0.22 -7.62
C LEU A 53 -14.33 0.17 -9.13
N SER A 54 -13.07 0.24 -9.57
CA SER A 54 -12.71 0.13 -10.98
C SER A 54 -13.19 -1.18 -11.59
N LYS A 55 -12.98 -2.32 -10.89
CA LYS A 55 -13.50 -3.63 -11.35
C LYS A 55 -15.01 -3.61 -11.51
N THR A 56 -15.75 -3.03 -10.56
CA THR A 56 -17.23 -2.97 -10.63
C THR A 56 -17.74 -2.07 -11.76
N ARG A 57 -16.93 -1.11 -12.22
CA ARG A 57 -17.27 -0.16 -13.29
C ARG A 57 -16.61 -0.49 -14.63
N ASN A 58 -16.41 -1.76 -14.93
CA ASN A 58 -15.79 -2.23 -16.18
C ASN A 58 -14.38 -1.69 -16.41
N SER A 59 -13.54 -1.70 -15.36
CA SER A 59 -12.13 -1.28 -15.40
C SER A 59 -11.93 0.20 -15.75
N GLN A 60 -12.89 1.06 -15.37
CA GLN A 60 -12.77 2.51 -15.52
C GLN A 60 -11.82 3.10 -14.47
N GLU A 61 -11.19 4.22 -14.84
CA GLU A 61 -10.38 5.00 -13.91
C GLU A 61 -11.24 5.62 -12.81
N ILE A 62 -10.82 5.46 -11.55
CA ILE A 62 -11.52 6.01 -10.38
C ILE A 62 -10.60 7.08 -9.75
N PRO A 63 -11.02 8.35 -9.69
CA PRO A 63 -10.22 9.40 -9.09
C PRO A 63 -10.18 9.25 -7.57
N PHE A 64 -9.03 9.52 -6.94
CA PHE A 64 -8.85 9.41 -5.49
C PHE A 64 -9.80 10.31 -4.68
N SER A 65 -10.19 11.46 -5.25
CA SER A 65 -11.17 12.36 -4.64
C SER A 65 -12.52 11.68 -4.39
N GLU A 66 -12.92 10.73 -5.23
CA GLU A 66 -14.16 9.97 -5.06
C GLU A 66 -14.09 9.01 -3.86
N VAL A 67 -12.91 8.50 -3.57
CA VAL A 67 -12.69 7.43 -2.59
C VAL A 67 -12.47 8.00 -1.18
N ILE A 68 -11.66 9.05 -1.08
CA ILE A 68 -11.30 9.70 0.19
C ILE A 68 -12.50 10.42 0.83
N HIS A 69 -13.43 10.97 0.03
CA HIS A 69 -14.61 11.70 0.54
C HIS A 69 -15.85 10.81 0.73
N SER A 70 -15.78 9.53 0.35
CA SER A 70 -16.94 8.63 0.42
C SER A 70 -17.37 8.28 1.86
N ASN A 71 -16.50 8.54 2.85
CA ASN A 71 -16.69 8.18 4.26
C ASN A 71 -17.28 9.33 5.12
N ASP A 72 -17.73 10.42 4.49
CA ASP A 72 -18.33 11.61 5.12
C ASP A 72 -19.87 11.63 5.01
N LYS A 73 -20.50 10.45 4.96
CA LYS A 73 -21.97 10.29 4.97
C LYS A 73 -22.44 9.41 6.11
#